data_AF-A0AAJ6G039-F1
#
_entry.id   AF-A0AAJ6G039-F1
#
_cell.length_a   1.000
_cell.length_b   1.000
_cell.length_c   1.000
_cell.angle_alpha   90.00
_cell.angle_beta   90.00
_cell.angle_gamma   90.00
#
_symmetry.space_group_name_H-M   'P 1'
#
loop_
_entity.id
_entity.type
_entity.pdbx_description
1 polymer ?
#
loop_
_entity_poly.entity_id
_entity_poly.type
_entity_poly.pdbx_seq_one_letter_code
_entity_poly.pdbx_strand_id
1 'polypeptide(L)'
;MAAPDPDGGNPFLIVKAQKEFLLAAKISGFIKVYVCPADLDGKETLALAFAFFDDEDEPLIIRTALLDDVESRHLLATLTSPSINVHFFDEHGREFLVYEAEIDVPEVTKSRLDGLRLLGSDFVQAQHMLHGVATWFGLRTSKDDEEALTVRLVHAPFGESLAIQDARYPLHQHHGAKGYSISTLEREEPGNFQEEDIIKCLAMCFPQSQLYHGPLRTTDKEEICDVLVVTDDRVLIIQAKDSPNVERIAKQKLSRKQTNAMTAFKKAVAQVRGAQSYIKAGNGTLRYTLNGEEKSIDISQKQLFAITIIKEVFERESEEYAKILNVLMVERSIPCYVISYGMFFELCYRVHDANKFFQFSEEMVESIKHLQDLPVINFHG
;
A
#
# COMPACT_ATOMS: atom_id res chain seq x y z
N MET A 1 -9.77 -41.56 9.09
CA MET A 1 -8.66 -40.91 9.81
C MET A 1 -8.55 -39.52 9.24
N ALA A 2 -8.85 -38.49 10.03
CA ALA A 2 -8.61 -37.11 9.62
C ALA A 2 -7.12 -36.95 9.36
N ALA A 3 -6.75 -36.25 8.28
CA ALA A 3 -5.36 -35.85 8.10
C ALA A 3 -4.91 -35.09 9.35
N PRO A 4 -3.70 -35.36 9.89
CA PRO A 4 -3.16 -34.50 10.94
C PRO A 4 -3.18 -33.06 10.45
N ASP A 5 -3.53 -32.14 11.33
CA ASP A 5 -3.44 -30.70 11.07
C ASP A 5 -2.02 -30.41 10.54
N PRO A 6 -1.89 -29.94 9.28
CA PRO A 6 -0.58 -29.76 8.65
C PRO A 6 0.34 -28.80 9.44
N ASP A 7 -0.25 -27.98 10.32
CA ASP A 7 0.46 -26.94 11.07
C ASP A 7 0.52 -27.21 12.59
N GLY A 8 0.29 -28.46 13.01
CA GLY A 8 0.58 -28.92 14.37
C GLY A 8 -0.37 -28.45 15.48
N GLY A 9 -1.51 -27.83 15.15
CA GLY A 9 -2.52 -27.39 16.11
C GLY A 9 -2.23 -26.06 16.82
N ASN A 10 -1.17 -25.34 16.42
CA ASN A 10 -0.87 -24.01 16.93
C ASN A 10 -1.83 -22.94 16.33
N PRO A 11 -2.22 -21.91 17.09
CA PRO A 11 -3.02 -20.81 16.57
C PRO A 11 -2.30 -20.04 15.46
N PHE A 12 -3.08 -19.42 14.58
CA PHE A 12 -2.56 -18.63 13.46
C PHE A 12 -2.64 -17.12 13.74
N LEU A 13 -1.56 -16.42 13.41
CA LEU A 13 -1.54 -14.96 13.24
C LEU A 13 -1.38 -14.65 11.75
N ILE A 14 -2.43 -14.10 11.13
CA ILE A 14 -2.39 -13.68 9.73
C ILE A 14 -2.04 -12.20 9.68
N VAL A 15 -0.91 -11.87 9.06
CA VAL A 15 -0.47 -10.50 8.78
C VAL A 15 -0.73 -10.21 7.31
N LYS A 16 -1.66 -9.30 7.02
CA LYS A 16 -1.87 -8.77 5.66
C LYS A 16 -1.38 -7.33 5.61
N ALA A 17 -0.27 -7.08 4.92
CA ALA A 17 0.38 -5.78 4.90
C ALA A 17 1.24 -5.60 3.65
N GLN A 18 1.72 -4.39 3.37
CA GLN A 18 2.56 -4.17 2.18
C GLN A 18 3.90 -4.90 2.28
N LYS A 19 4.54 -5.16 1.14
CA LYS A 19 5.84 -5.88 1.03
C LYS A 19 6.93 -5.32 1.93
N GLU A 20 6.87 -4.04 2.29
CA GLU A 20 7.80 -3.36 3.20
C GLU A 20 7.68 -3.88 4.64
N PHE A 21 6.45 -4.10 5.14
CA PHE A 21 6.19 -4.65 6.47
C PHE A 21 6.71 -6.08 6.58
N LEU A 22 6.47 -6.86 5.54
CA LEU A 22 6.90 -8.25 5.44
C LEU A 22 8.42 -8.35 5.43
N LEU A 23 9.09 -7.49 4.65
CA LEU A 23 10.54 -7.44 4.62
C LEU A 23 11.11 -6.97 5.97
N ALA A 24 10.49 -5.99 6.62
CA ALA A 24 10.89 -5.54 7.94
C ALA A 24 10.84 -6.67 8.98
N ALA A 25 9.74 -7.43 9.02
CA ALA A 25 9.60 -8.61 9.90
C ALA A 25 10.68 -9.66 9.63
N LYS A 26 10.93 -9.98 8.36
CA LYS A 26 11.98 -10.92 7.95
C LYS A 26 13.37 -10.48 8.45
N ILE A 27 13.69 -9.19 8.28
CA ILE A 27 15.00 -8.64 8.66
C ILE A 27 15.18 -8.58 10.17
N SER A 28 14.15 -8.14 10.90
CA SER A 28 14.21 -8.02 12.36
C SER A 28 14.14 -9.38 13.04
N GLY A 29 13.47 -10.36 12.43
CA GLY A 29 13.17 -11.65 13.04
C GLY A 29 12.11 -11.56 14.13
N PHE A 30 11.40 -10.44 14.25
CA PHE A 30 10.35 -10.25 15.25
C PHE A 30 9.32 -9.17 14.87
N ILE A 31 8.16 -9.25 15.50
CA ILE A 31 7.14 -8.20 15.54
C ILE A 31 6.94 -7.82 17.01
N LYS A 32 6.83 -6.53 17.33
CA LYS A 32 6.34 -6.11 18.65
C LYS A 32 4.87 -5.75 18.61
N VAL A 33 4.13 -6.10 19.64
CA VAL A 33 2.71 -5.76 19.79
C VAL A 33 2.55 -4.93 21.05
N TYR A 34 2.15 -3.68 20.86
CA TYR A 34 1.92 -2.73 21.92
C TYR A 34 0.45 -2.73 22.28
N VAL A 35 0.18 -2.76 23.59
CA VAL A 35 -1.17 -2.65 24.13
C VAL A 35 -1.39 -1.19 24.50
N CYS A 36 -2.08 -0.48 23.60
CA CYS A 36 -2.27 0.96 23.66
C CYS A 36 -3.55 1.30 24.41
N PRO A 37 -3.54 2.29 25.33
CA PRO A 37 -4.77 2.84 25.87
C PRO A 37 -5.58 3.49 24.73
N ALA A 38 -6.88 3.27 24.75
CA ALA A 38 -7.79 3.79 23.75
C ALA A 38 -9.12 4.24 24.37
N ASP A 39 -9.84 5.09 23.65
CA ASP A 39 -11.17 5.55 24.05
C ASP A 39 -12.19 5.13 22.98
N LEU A 40 -13.27 4.51 23.44
CA LEU A 40 -14.42 4.15 22.61
C LEU A 40 -15.67 4.85 23.17
N ASP A 41 -16.00 6.01 22.60
CA ASP A 41 -17.11 6.86 23.02
C ASP A 41 -17.10 7.22 24.53
N GLY A 42 -15.95 7.67 25.03
CA GLY A 42 -15.76 8.07 26.42
C GLY A 42 -15.57 6.90 27.39
N LYS A 43 -15.42 5.68 26.88
CA LYS A 43 -15.09 4.49 27.68
C LYS A 43 -13.65 4.07 27.40
N GLU A 44 -12.88 4.01 28.47
CA GLU A 44 -11.52 3.47 28.42
C GLU A 44 -11.54 2.00 27.98
N THR A 45 -10.71 1.70 26.99
CA THR A 45 -10.48 0.35 26.47
C THR A 45 -9.04 0.24 25.97
N LEU A 46 -8.70 -0.85 25.29
CA LEU A 46 -7.40 -1.09 24.70
C LEU A 46 -7.49 -1.28 23.19
N ALA A 47 -6.42 -0.92 22.50
CA ALA A 47 -6.18 -1.25 21.11
C ALA A 47 -4.76 -1.81 20.97
N LEU A 48 -4.46 -2.39 19.81
CA LEU A 48 -3.13 -2.93 19.52
C LEU A 48 -2.43 -2.11 18.44
N ALA A 49 -1.13 -1.90 18.61
CA ALA A 49 -0.23 -1.48 17.55
C ALA A 49 0.82 -2.58 17.31
N PHE A 50 0.77 -3.19 16.12
CA PHE A 50 1.78 -4.14 15.65
C PHE A 50 2.88 -3.34 14.95
N ALA A 51 4.10 -3.40 15.48
CA ALA A 51 5.25 -2.65 14.99
C ALA A 51 6.25 -3.56 14.28
N PHE A 52 6.65 -3.12 13.08
CA PHE A 52 7.58 -3.76 12.16
C PHE A 52 8.77 -2.84 11.97
N PHE A 53 9.92 -3.23 12.52
CA PHE A 53 11.09 -2.35 12.65
C PHE A 53 11.94 -2.35 11.39
N ASP A 54 11.65 -1.45 10.46
CA ASP A 54 12.54 -1.03 9.38
C ASP A 54 13.41 0.17 9.77
N ASP A 55 12.92 1.00 10.69
CA ASP A 55 13.63 2.04 11.45
C ASP A 55 13.38 1.80 12.95
N GLU A 56 14.37 2.07 13.80
CA GLU A 56 14.27 1.82 15.25
C GLU A 56 13.32 2.80 15.95
N ASP A 57 13.32 4.06 15.49
CA ASP A 57 12.57 5.15 16.12
C ASP A 57 11.16 5.28 15.50
N GLU A 58 11.05 5.05 14.20
CA GLU A 58 9.81 5.21 13.43
C GLU A 58 9.44 3.92 12.67
N PRO A 59 9.09 2.82 13.37
CA PRO A 59 8.73 1.56 12.71
C PRO A 59 7.39 1.67 11.98
N LEU A 60 7.21 0.83 10.97
CA LEU A 60 5.93 0.64 10.30
C LEU A 60 4.92 0.03 11.28
N ILE A 61 3.68 0.53 11.31
CA ILE A 61 2.65 0.05 12.24
C ILE A 61 1.34 -0.37 11.59
N ILE A 62 0.75 -1.44 12.11
CA ILE A 62 -0.65 -1.83 11.87
C ILE A 62 -1.41 -1.61 13.17
N ARG A 63 -2.53 -0.87 13.09
CA ARG A 63 -3.37 -0.55 14.24
C ARG A 63 -4.61 -1.43 14.21
N THR A 64 -4.89 -2.10 15.31
CA THR A 64 -5.99 -3.06 15.41
C THR A 64 -6.88 -2.71 16.59
N ALA A 65 -8.17 -2.57 16.32
CA ALA A 65 -9.19 -2.32 17.34
C ALA A 65 -9.46 -3.62 18.09
N LEU A 66 -9.60 -3.57 19.42
CA LEU A 66 -10.06 -4.71 20.22
C LEU A 66 -11.54 -4.49 20.59
N LEU A 67 -12.43 -5.14 19.85
CA LEU A 67 -13.87 -5.00 19.97
C LEU A 67 -14.50 -6.30 20.47
N ASP A 68 -15.76 -6.27 20.89
CA ASP A 68 -16.49 -7.47 21.38
C ASP A 68 -16.97 -8.39 20.25
N ASP A 69 -16.06 -8.75 19.35
CA ASP A 69 -16.29 -9.60 18.17
C ASP A 69 -15.50 -10.92 18.24
N VAL A 70 -15.66 -11.78 17.24
CA VAL A 70 -15.03 -13.12 17.25
C VAL A 70 -13.53 -12.97 16.95
N GLU A 71 -13.20 -12.06 16.05
CA GLU A 71 -11.89 -11.76 15.51
C GLU A 71 -10.95 -11.25 16.62
N SER A 72 -11.38 -10.29 17.43
CA SER A 72 -10.61 -9.75 18.55
C SER A 72 -10.38 -10.81 19.63
N ARG A 73 -11.38 -11.65 19.92
CA ARG A 73 -11.23 -12.75 20.89
C ARG A 73 -10.24 -13.81 20.40
N HIS A 74 -10.30 -14.17 19.12
CA HIS A 74 -9.31 -15.07 18.51
C HIS A 74 -7.91 -14.45 18.51
N LEU A 75 -7.78 -13.17 18.14
CA LEU A 75 -6.50 -12.48 18.17
C LEU A 75 -5.87 -12.47 19.56
N LEU A 76 -6.66 -12.17 20.60
CA LEU A 76 -6.20 -12.22 21.99
C LEU A 76 -5.79 -13.63 22.41
N ALA A 77 -6.56 -14.66 22.04
CA ALA A 77 -6.18 -16.06 22.32
C ALA A 77 -4.88 -16.45 21.62
N THR A 78 -4.69 -16.03 20.37
CA THR A 78 -3.44 -16.23 19.61
C THR A 78 -2.28 -15.52 20.30
N LEU A 79 -2.43 -14.23 20.66
CA LEU A 79 -1.37 -13.43 21.28
C LEU A 79 -1.02 -13.84 22.72
N THR A 80 -1.86 -14.65 23.37
CA THR A 80 -1.59 -15.19 24.72
C THR A 80 -1.09 -16.63 24.70
N SER A 81 -1.00 -17.24 23.51
CA SER A 81 -0.43 -18.58 23.32
C SER A 81 1.09 -18.51 23.29
N PRO A 82 1.81 -19.52 23.83
CA PRO A 82 3.27 -19.50 23.86
C PRO A 82 3.91 -19.67 22.48
N SER A 83 3.22 -20.38 21.58
CA SER A 83 3.67 -20.66 20.22
C SER A 83 2.53 -20.49 19.23
N ILE A 84 2.83 -19.89 18.08
CA ILE A 84 1.88 -19.62 17.00
C ILE A 84 2.52 -19.83 15.63
N ASN A 85 1.69 -19.95 14.59
CA ASN A 85 2.12 -19.87 13.20
C ASN A 85 1.79 -18.48 12.64
N VAL A 86 2.78 -17.76 12.12
CA VAL A 86 2.62 -16.43 11.54
C VAL A 86 2.70 -16.52 10.03
N HIS A 87 1.63 -16.12 9.36
CA HIS A 87 1.54 -16.13 7.90
C HIS A 87 1.47 -14.70 7.39
N PHE A 88 2.33 -14.39 6.42
CA PHE A 88 2.49 -13.05 5.90
C PHE A 88 2.02 -12.97 4.45
N PHE A 89 0.93 -12.25 4.26
CA PHE A 89 0.35 -11.95 2.96
C PHE A 89 0.58 -10.49 2.61
N ASP A 90 0.83 -10.26 1.33
CA ASP A 90 0.81 -8.89 0.84
C ASP A 90 -0.61 -8.36 0.58
N GLU A 91 -0.72 -7.11 0.12
CA GLU A 91 -2.01 -6.48 -0.18
C GLU A 91 -2.83 -7.23 -1.24
N HIS A 92 -2.16 -7.93 -2.17
CA HIS A 92 -2.77 -8.75 -3.22
C HIS A 92 -3.07 -10.20 -2.78
N GLY A 93 -2.80 -10.54 -1.51
CA GLY A 93 -3.05 -11.88 -0.97
C GLY A 93 -1.99 -12.91 -1.36
N ARG A 94 -0.78 -12.47 -1.71
CA ARG A 94 0.36 -13.36 -1.98
C ARG A 94 1.07 -13.69 -0.66
N GLU A 95 1.13 -14.98 -0.31
CA GLU A 95 1.84 -15.45 0.89
C GLU A 95 3.34 -15.54 0.63
N PHE A 96 4.12 -14.64 1.22
CA PHE A 96 5.57 -14.60 0.99
C PHE A 96 6.39 -15.23 2.12
N LEU A 97 5.88 -15.21 3.33
CA LEU A 97 6.59 -15.73 4.50
C LEU A 97 5.63 -16.50 5.40
N VAL A 98 6.13 -17.59 5.95
CA VAL A 98 5.47 -18.36 7.00
C VAL A 98 6.52 -18.67 8.05
N TYR A 99 6.19 -18.44 9.31
CA TYR A 99 7.06 -18.75 10.44
C TYR A 99 6.30 -19.48 11.54
N GLU A 100 6.97 -20.47 12.13
CA GLU A 100 6.71 -20.84 13.52
C GLU A 100 7.31 -19.75 14.40
N ALA A 101 6.54 -19.26 15.36
CA ALA A 101 6.93 -18.15 16.22
C ALA A 101 6.65 -18.44 17.70
N GLU A 102 7.48 -17.84 18.54
CA GLU A 102 7.32 -17.84 19.99
C GLU A 102 6.84 -16.47 20.46
N ILE A 103 5.92 -16.46 21.42
CA ILE A 103 5.40 -15.24 22.01
C ILE A 103 5.98 -15.04 23.40
N ASP A 104 6.59 -13.88 23.61
CA ASP A 104 7.02 -13.40 24.90
C ASP A 104 6.11 -12.25 25.35
N VAL A 105 5.38 -12.46 26.45
CA VAL A 105 4.44 -11.47 26.99
C VAL A 105 4.93 -11.00 28.36
N PRO A 106 5.34 -9.73 28.50
CA PRO A 106 5.68 -9.17 29.79
C PRO A 106 4.51 -9.28 30.77
N GLU A 107 4.77 -9.64 32.03
CA GLU A 107 3.72 -9.88 33.05
C GLU A 107 2.77 -8.69 33.25
N VAL A 108 3.28 -7.46 33.11
CA VAL A 108 2.47 -6.24 33.16
C VAL A 108 1.45 -6.21 32.03
N THR A 109 1.87 -6.55 30.81
CA THR A 109 1.02 -6.58 29.63
C THR A 109 0.05 -7.74 29.66
N LYS A 110 0.49 -8.91 30.13
CA LYS A 110 -0.39 -10.05 30.39
C LYS A 110 -1.52 -9.68 31.36
N SER A 111 -1.19 -9.00 32.46
CA SER A 111 -2.19 -8.53 33.44
C SER A 111 -3.18 -7.52 32.83
N ARG A 112 -2.73 -6.64 31.92
CA ARG A 112 -3.60 -5.71 31.19
C ARG A 112 -4.56 -6.44 30.25
N LEU A 113 -4.08 -7.47 29.54
CA LEU A 113 -4.89 -8.27 28.63
C LEU A 113 -5.90 -9.15 29.38
N ASP A 114 -5.50 -9.76 30.50
CA ASP A 114 -6.38 -10.60 31.33
C ASP A 114 -7.52 -9.77 31.97
N GLY A 115 -7.26 -8.49 32.26
CA GLY A 115 -8.25 -7.55 32.79
C GLY A 115 -9.09 -6.83 31.73
N LEU A 116 -8.81 -7.03 30.44
CA LEU A 116 -9.48 -6.33 29.36
C LEU A 116 -10.94 -6.78 29.23
N ARG A 117 -11.85 -5.80 29.19
CA ARG A 117 -13.23 -5.99 28.79
C ARG A 117 -13.42 -5.46 27.37
N LEU A 118 -13.69 -6.36 26.43
CA LEU A 118 -14.04 -5.99 25.06
C LEU A 118 -15.39 -5.25 25.03
N LEU A 119 -15.47 -4.23 24.17
CA LEU A 119 -16.65 -3.38 24.00
C LEU A 119 -17.20 -3.55 22.59
N GLY A 120 -18.53 -3.61 22.46
CA GLY A 120 -19.18 -3.54 21.15
C GLY A 120 -19.04 -2.13 20.57
N SER A 121 -18.96 -2.04 19.24
CA SER A 121 -18.74 -0.81 18.49
C SER A 121 -19.41 -0.86 17.13
N ASP A 122 -19.73 0.30 16.56
CA ASP A 122 -19.89 0.45 15.11
C ASP A 122 -18.54 0.76 14.43
N PHE A 123 -18.56 0.85 13.10
CA PHE A 123 -17.36 1.12 12.31
C PHE A 123 -16.76 2.51 12.55
N VAL A 124 -17.59 3.54 12.73
CA VAL A 124 -17.13 4.92 12.89
C VAL A 124 -16.42 5.09 14.23
N GLN A 125 -17.02 4.56 15.29
CA GLN A 125 -16.44 4.52 16.63
C GLN A 125 -15.08 3.80 16.63
N ALA A 126 -15.00 2.64 15.97
CA ALA A 126 -13.75 1.88 15.86
C ALA A 126 -12.66 2.66 15.10
N GLN A 127 -13.00 3.38 14.03
CA GLN A 127 -12.05 4.23 13.30
C GLN A 127 -11.54 5.39 14.17
N HIS A 128 -12.43 6.06 14.90
CA HIS A 128 -12.05 7.15 15.80
C HIS A 128 -11.09 6.68 16.89
N MET A 129 -11.36 5.51 17.48
CA MET A 129 -10.49 4.87 18.46
C MET A 129 -9.06 4.66 17.91
N LEU A 130 -8.93 4.18 16.66
CA LEU A 130 -7.63 3.92 16.02
C LEU A 130 -6.82 5.17 15.66
N HIS A 131 -7.45 6.35 15.60
CA HIS A 131 -6.73 7.60 15.38
C HIS A 131 -5.84 7.95 16.59
N GLY A 132 -6.38 7.83 17.81
CA GLY A 132 -5.62 8.08 19.04
C GLY A 132 -4.43 7.14 19.25
N VAL A 133 -4.53 5.90 18.75
CA VAL A 133 -3.46 4.89 18.84
C VAL A 133 -2.20 5.34 18.11
N ALA A 134 -2.33 5.94 16.93
CA ALA A 134 -1.17 6.41 16.16
C ALA A 134 -0.42 7.52 16.91
N THR A 135 -1.17 8.48 17.47
CA THR A 135 -0.60 9.57 18.27
C THR A 135 0.10 9.05 19.53
N TRP A 136 -0.54 8.12 20.25
CA TRP A 136 0.06 7.51 21.43
C TRP A 136 1.36 6.76 21.08
N PHE A 137 1.34 5.96 20.02
CA PHE A 137 2.50 5.17 19.60
C PHE A 137 3.68 6.05 19.18
N GLY A 138 3.42 7.19 18.53
CA GLY A 138 4.44 8.19 18.20
C GLY A 138 5.10 8.85 19.43
N LEU A 139 4.49 8.72 20.61
CA LEU A 139 4.99 9.24 21.89
C LEU A 139 5.48 8.13 22.82
N ARG A 140 5.62 6.89 22.33
CA ARG A 140 6.06 5.75 23.13
C ARG A 140 7.41 6.01 23.79
N THR A 141 7.60 5.42 24.96
CA THR A 141 8.82 5.51 25.75
C THR A 141 9.55 4.16 25.76
N SER A 142 10.81 4.14 26.23
CA SER A 142 11.55 2.88 26.41
C SER A 142 10.83 1.91 27.35
N LYS A 143 10.04 2.41 28.30
CA LYS A 143 9.20 1.58 29.16
C LYS A 143 8.09 0.89 28.36
N ASP A 144 7.46 1.59 27.42
CA ASP A 144 6.45 1.00 26.54
C ASP A 144 7.08 -0.07 25.63
N ASP A 145 8.34 0.13 25.20
CA ASP A 145 9.09 -0.86 24.41
C ASP A 145 9.46 -2.12 25.21
N GLU A 146 9.73 -2.00 26.51
CA GLU A 146 9.99 -3.11 27.44
C GLU A 146 8.70 -3.86 27.80
N GLU A 147 7.58 -3.15 27.90
CA GLU A 147 6.27 -3.74 28.18
C GLU A 147 5.60 -4.35 26.94
N ALA A 148 6.08 -4.05 25.72
CA ALA A 148 5.53 -4.61 24.50
C ALA A 148 5.68 -6.15 24.43
N LEU A 149 4.62 -6.82 23.98
CA LEU A 149 4.69 -8.24 23.61
C LEU A 149 5.63 -8.41 22.42
N THR A 150 6.41 -9.49 22.40
CA THR A 150 7.29 -9.81 21.27
C THR A 150 6.90 -11.14 20.64
N VAL A 151 6.58 -11.11 19.35
CA VAL A 151 6.44 -12.31 18.50
C VAL A 151 7.78 -12.54 17.82
N ARG A 152 8.54 -13.55 18.29
CA ARG A 152 9.85 -13.91 17.72
C ARG A 152 9.64 -14.93 16.60
N LEU A 153 10.14 -14.63 15.41
CA LEU A 153 10.05 -15.51 14.24
C LEU A 153 11.21 -16.51 14.31
N VAL A 154 10.92 -17.77 14.63
CA VAL A 154 11.96 -18.75 15.02
C VAL A 154 12.36 -19.64 13.83
N HIS A 155 11.37 -20.19 13.12
CA HIS A 155 11.62 -21.15 12.05
C HIS A 155 10.74 -20.86 10.84
N ALA A 156 11.33 -20.78 9.64
CA ALA A 156 10.62 -20.61 8.37
C ALA A 156 10.47 -21.96 7.64
N PRO A 157 9.36 -22.70 7.82
CA PRO A 157 9.23 -24.07 7.29
C PRO A 157 9.30 -24.14 5.75
N PHE A 158 8.86 -23.08 5.05
CA PHE A 158 8.86 -23.01 3.58
C PHE A 158 10.02 -22.18 3.01
N GLY A 159 10.94 -21.71 3.85
CA GLY A 159 11.99 -20.76 3.48
C GLY A 159 11.45 -19.34 3.26
N GLU A 160 12.36 -18.42 2.92
CA GLU A 160 12.08 -16.97 2.89
C GLU A 160 12.31 -16.35 1.50
N SER A 161 12.45 -17.19 0.47
CA SER A 161 12.79 -16.79 -0.91
C SER A 161 11.81 -17.41 -1.89
N LEU A 162 10.52 -17.09 -1.71
CA LEU A 162 9.46 -17.52 -2.61
C LEU A 162 9.34 -16.59 -3.82
N ALA A 163 9.15 -17.21 -4.99
CA ALA A 163 8.72 -16.54 -6.21
C ALA A 163 7.35 -17.08 -6.61
N ILE A 164 6.36 -16.19 -6.72
CA ILE A 164 4.98 -16.52 -7.03
C ILE A 164 4.73 -16.15 -8.49
N GLN A 165 4.33 -17.13 -9.30
CA GLN A 165 3.87 -16.90 -10.67
C GLN A 165 2.35 -16.97 -10.71
N ASP A 166 1.72 -15.92 -11.23
CA ASP A 166 0.29 -15.88 -11.52
C ASP A 166 0.09 -15.91 -13.03
N ALA A 167 -0.68 -16.88 -13.51
CA ALA A 167 -1.04 -17.05 -14.92
C ALA A 167 -2.56 -17.17 -15.10
N ARG A 168 -3.35 -16.66 -14.14
CA ARG A 168 -4.81 -16.68 -14.21
C ARG A 168 -5.26 -15.76 -15.35
N TYR A 169 -5.76 -16.36 -16.42
CA TYR A 169 -6.14 -15.67 -17.65
C TYR A 169 -6.99 -14.40 -17.43
N PRO A 170 -8.02 -14.37 -16.56
CA PRO A 170 -8.83 -13.16 -16.36
C PRO A 170 -8.06 -11.94 -15.83
N LEU A 171 -6.92 -12.14 -15.16
CA LEU A 171 -6.12 -11.05 -14.56
C LEU A 171 -5.09 -10.46 -15.53
N HIS A 172 -4.91 -11.07 -16.69
CA HIS A 172 -3.88 -10.70 -17.67
C HIS A 172 -4.48 -10.43 -19.06
N GLN A 173 -5.66 -9.79 -19.10
CA GLN A 173 -6.37 -9.44 -20.35
C GLN A 173 -6.16 -7.98 -20.81
N HIS A 174 -5.44 -7.18 -20.03
CA HIS A 174 -5.14 -5.80 -20.39
C HIS A 174 -4.23 -5.72 -21.63
N HIS A 175 -4.26 -4.56 -22.27
CA HIS A 175 -3.41 -4.30 -23.41
C HIS A 175 -1.94 -4.23 -22.96
N GLY A 176 -1.08 -5.05 -23.57
CA GLY A 176 0.35 -5.13 -23.22
C GLY A 176 0.69 -6.26 -22.25
N ALA A 177 -0.32 -7.00 -21.77
CA ALA A 177 -0.12 -8.13 -20.87
C ALA A 177 0.76 -9.23 -21.49
N LYS A 178 1.64 -9.82 -20.68
CA LYS A 178 2.46 -10.98 -21.04
C LYS A 178 1.72 -12.32 -20.87
N GLY A 179 0.52 -12.30 -20.30
CA GLY A 179 -0.27 -13.49 -19.94
C GLY A 179 0.10 -14.11 -18.59
N TYR A 180 1.09 -13.56 -17.90
CA TYR A 180 1.49 -13.97 -16.56
C TYR A 180 2.20 -12.81 -15.84
N SER A 181 2.28 -12.89 -14.51
CA SER A 181 3.12 -12.03 -13.67
C SER A 181 3.96 -12.88 -12.71
N ILE A 182 5.12 -12.38 -12.32
CA ILE A 182 5.98 -12.98 -11.29
C ILE A 182 6.09 -11.98 -10.14
N SER A 183 6.17 -12.48 -8.91
CA SER A 183 6.26 -11.64 -7.72
C SER A 183 7.23 -12.26 -6.73
N THR A 184 8.10 -11.42 -6.17
CA THR A 184 9.02 -11.75 -5.09
C THR A 184 8.90 -10.68 -4.00
N LEU A 185 9.21 -11.08 -2.77
CA LEU A 185 9.25 -10.13 -1.64
C LEU A 185 10.41 -9.14 -1.82
N GLU A 186 11.62 -9.67 -2.03
CA GLU A 186 12.80 -8.86 -2.28
C GLU A 186 12.88 -8.47 -3.76
N ARG A 187 13.10 -7.17 -4.02
CA ARG A 187 13.07 -6.58 -5.36
C ARG A 187 14.20 -5.59 -5.52
N GLU A 188 15.26 -5.94 -6.24
CA GLU A 188 16.34 -4.99 -6.57
C GLU A 188 15.90 -4.00 -7.65
N GLU A 189 15.17 -4.49 -8.66
CA GLU A 189 14.58 -3.67 -9.74
C GLU A 189 13.05 -3.74 -9.65
N PRO A 190 12.41 -2.84 -8.89
CA PRO A 190 11.01 -2.97 -8.52
C PRO A 190 10.02 -2.50 -9.60
N GLY A 191 10.47 -1.77 -10.64
CA GLY A 191 9.60 -1.07 -11.59
C GLY A 191 8.50 -1.95 -12.20
N ASN A 192 8.91 -2.98 -12.96
CA ASN A 192 7.97 -3.92 -13.58
C ASN A 192 7.02 -4.59 -12.57
N PHE A 193 7.50 -4.90 -11.36
CA PHE A 193 6.65 -5.51 -10.33
C PHE A 193 5.60 -4.52 -9.82
N GLN A 194 5.99 -3.26 -9.59
CA GLN A 194 5.08 -2.22 -9.14
C GLN A 194 4.02 -1.91 -10.20
N GLU A 195 4.39 -1.90 -11.48
CA GLU A 195 3.46 -1.66 -12.59
C GLU A 195 2.37 -2.74 -12.67
N GLU A 196 2.76 -4.02 -12.59
CA GLU A 196 1.82 -5.15 -12.53
C GLU A 196 0.93 -5.07 -11.29
N ASP A 197 1.48 -4.70 -10.14
CA ASP A 197 0.75 -4.51 -8.89
C ASP A 197 -0.28 -3.37 -9.02
N ILE A 198 0.08 -2.25 -9.68
CA ILE A 198 -0.81 -1.13 -10.00
C ILE A 198 -1.93 -1.56 -10.96
N ILE A 199 -1.62 -2.35 -12.00
CA ILE A 199 -2.62 -2.87 -12.93
C ILE A 199 -3.63 -3.76 -12.20
N LYS A 200 -3.17 -4.61 -11.28
CA LYS A 200 -4.07 -5.42 -10.43
C LYS A 200 -4.98 -4.55 -9.58
N CYS A 201 -4.48 -3.44 -9.03
CA CYS A 201 -5.31 -2.46 -8.32
C CYS A 201 -6.37 -1.85 -9.25
N LEU A 202 -5.96 -1.34 -10.41
CA LEU A 202 -6.86 -0.70 -11.37
C LEU A 202 -7.94 -1.65 -11.88
N ALA A 203 -7.62 -2.94 -12.04
CA ALA A 203 -8.57 -3.97 -12.45
C ALA A 203 -9.74 -4.17 -11.46
N MET A 204 -9.63 -3.67 -10.22
CA MET A 204 -10.75 -3.62 -9.27
C MET A 204 -11.80 -2.56 -9.65
N CYS A 205 -11.38 -1.49 -10.35
CA CYS A 205 -12.23 -0.34 -10.70
C CYS A 205 -12.57 -0.26 -12.20
N PHE A 206 -11.69 -0.76 -13.05
CA PHE A 206 -11.76 -0.61 -14.50
C PHE A 206 -11.72 -1.97 -15.21
N PRO A 207 -12.49 -2.16 -16.29
CA PRO A 207 -12.33 -3.31 -17.18
C PRO A 207 -10.90 -3.41 -17.73
N GLN A 208 -10.38 -4.63 -17.82
CA GLN A 208 -9.03 -4.90 -18.36
C GLN A 208 -8.82 -4.30 -19.77
N SER A 209 -9.86 -4.25 -20.61
CA SER A 209 -9.81 -3.66 -21.95
C SER A 209 -9.58 -2.13 -21.97
N GLN A 210 -9.67 -1.46 -20.82
CA GLN A 210 -9.38 -0.04 -20.68
C GLN A 210 -7.95 0.21 -20.18
N LEU A 211 -7.21 -0.83 -19.81
CA LEU A 211 -5.88 -0.75 -19.22
C LEU A 211 -4.81 -1.06 -20.28
N TYR A 212 -3.78 -0.23 -20.32
CA TYR A 212 -2.64 -0.36 -21.22
C TYR A 212 -1.34 -0.29 -20.42
N HIS A 213 -0.55 -1.35 -20.46
CA HIS A 213 0.75 -1.44 -19.81
C HIS A 213 1.85 -0.97 -20.75
N GLY A 214 2.63 0.02 -20.31
CA GLY A 214 3.80 0.56 -21.01
C GLY A 214 3.64 0.84 -22.50
N PRO A 215 2.61 1.60 -22.95
CA PRO A 215 2.52 2.00 -24.34
C PRO A 215 3.72 2.89 -24.74
N LEU A 216 4.37 2.53 -25.85
CA LEU A 216 5.55 3.24 -26.34
C LEU A 216 5.16 4.32 -27.36
N ARG A 217 5.92 5.41 -27.42
CA ARG A 217 5.81 6.42 -28.48
C ARG A 217 6.19 5.81 -29.82
N THR A 218 5.50 6.23 -30.87
CA THR A 218 5.85 5.81 -32.24
C THR A 218 7.16 6.43 -32.74
N THR A 219 7.60 7.55 -32.16
CA THR A 219 8.73 8.36 -32.65
C THR A 219 10.10 7.86 -32.22
N ASP A 220 10.28 7.61 -30.93
CA ASP A 220 11.56 7.27 -30.29
C ASP A 220 11.51 5.90 -29.57
N LYS A 221 10.33 5.27 -29.53
CA LYS A 221 10.05 4.03 -28.79
C LYS A 221 10.29 4.15 -27.29
N GLU A 222 10.41 5.37 -26.76
CA GLU A 222 10.34 5.62 -25.31
C GLU A 222 8.92 5.40 -24.82
N GLU A 223 8.79 5.00 -23.56
CA GLU A 223 7.50 4.82 -22.92
C GLU A 223 6.76 6.16 -22.76
N ILE A 224 5.46 6.14 -23.06
CA ILE A 224 4.59 7.30 -22.85
C ILE A 224 4.34 7.45 -21.34
N CYS A 225 3.93 6.36 -20.71
CA CYS A 225 3.74 6.22 -19.28
C CYS A 225 3.68 4.76 -18.86
N ASP A 226 3.99 4.52 -17.60
CA ASP A 226 4.04 3.18 -17.00
C ASP A 226 2.69 2.44 -17.14
N VAL A 227 1.58 3.13 -16.86
CA VAL A 227 0.22 2.61 -17.12
C VAL A 227 -0.67 3.71 -17.70
N LEU A 228 -1.47 3.37 -18.71
CA LEU A 228 -2.48 4.25 -19.31
C LEU A 228 -3.87 3.62 -19.15
N VAL A 229 -4.83 4.42 -18.67
CA VAL A 229 -6.25 4.03 -18.62
C VAL A 229 -7.04 4.89 -19.61
N VAL A 230 -7.83 4.24 -20.48
CA VAL A 230 -8.66 4.92 -21.47
C VAL A 230 -10.11 4.48 -21.29
N THR A 231 -10.93 5.37 -20.73
CA THR A 231 -12.39 5.18 -20.62
C THR A 231 -13.09 5.86 -21.80
N ASP A 232 -14.43 5.89 -21.78
CA ASP A 232 -15.21 6.56 -22.83
C ASP A 232 -14.98 8.08 -22.87
N ASP A 233 -14.69 8.71 -21.73
CA ASP A 233 -14.63 10.16 -21.55
C ASP A 233 -13.35 10.68 -20.87
N ARG A 234 -12.44 9.78 -20.45
CA ARG A 234 -11.19 10.12 -19.76
C ARG A 234 -9.99 9.35 -20.33
N VAL A 235 -8.83 9.99 -20.24
CA VAL A 235 -7.51 9.37 -20.41
C VAL A 235 -6.70 9.66 -19.16
N LEU A 236 -6.34 8.62 -18.43
CA LEU A 236 -5.57 8.70 -17.20
C LEU A 236 -4.15 8.19 -17.44
N ILE A 237 -3.18 9.09 -17.24
CA ILE A 237 -1.74 8.84 -17.33
C ILE A 237 -1.24 8.47 -15.94
N ILE A 238 -0.62 7.31 -15.77
CA ILE A 238 -0.06 6.88 -14.49
C ILE A 238 1.44 6.74 -14.63
N GLN A 239 2.17 7.43 -13.77
CA GLN A 239 3.62 7.30 -13.62
C GLN A 239 3.91 6.75 -12.22
N ALA A 240 4.61 5.62 -12.17
CA ALA A 240 4.94 4.88 -10.98
C ALA A 240 6.44 4.97 -10.69
N LYS A 241 6.82 5.20 -9.44
CA LYS A 241 8.22 5.11 -9.02
C LYS A 241 8.31 4.38 -7.68
N ASP A 242 8.87 3.19 -7.73
CA ASP A 242 9.23 2.42 -6.53
C ASP A 242 10.72 2.58 -6.21
N SER A 243 11.09 2.14 -5.01
CA SER A 243 12.49 1.95 -4.60
C SER A 243 12.74 0.46 -4.31
N PRO A 244 13.99 -0.01 -4.41
CA PRO A 244 14.27 -1.43 -4.18
C PRO A 244 13.77 -1.88 -2.80
N ASN A 245 13.09 -3.02 -2.76
CA ASN A 245 12.62 -3.65 -1.52
C ASN A 245 13.66 -4.66 -1.06
N VAL A 246 14.75 -4.17 -0.47
CA VAL A 246 15.89 -4.97 0.02
C VAL A 246 16.39 -4.42 1.35
N GLU A 247 17.07 -5.26 2.14
CA GLU A 247 17.50 -4.92 3.51
C GLU A 247 18.26 -3.60 3.60
N ARG A 248 19.20 -3.36 2.68
CA ARG A 248 20.00 -2.14 2.63
C ARG A 248 19.15 -0.88 2.45
N ILE A 249 18.02 -0.97 1.75
CA ILE A 249 17.10 0.16 1.56
C ILE A 249 16.16 0.29 2.76
N ALA A 250 15.66 -0.83 3.30
CA ALA A 250 14.79 -0.85 4.48
C ALA A 250 15.45 -0.14 5.68
N LYS A 251 16.73 -0.46 5.95
CA LYS A 251 17.53 0.11 7.05
C LYS A 251 18.03 1.55 6.82
N GLN A 252 17.58 2.23 5.75
CA GLN A 252 17.96 3.63 5.55
C GLN A 252 17.25 4.53 6.57
N LYS A 253 17.98 5.52 7.09
CA LYS A 253 17.41 6.59 7.91
C LYS A 253 16.24 7.28 7.18
N LEU A 254 15.21 7.66 7.94
CA LEU A 254 14.05 8.38 7.43
C LEU A 254 14.40 9.56 6.51
N SER A 255 15.34 10.43 6.91
CA SER A 255 15.72 11.61 6.13
C SER A 255 16.21 11.27 4.71
N ARG A 256 16.83 10.09 4.56
CA ARG A 256 17.25 9.58 3.25
C ARG A 256 16.07 9.00 2.48
N LYS A 257 15.14 8.31 3.13
CA LYS A 257 13.88 7.83 2.52
C LYS A 257 13.06 9.01 1.97
N GLN A 258 12.90 10.07 2.75
CA GLN A 258 12.27 11.35 2.35
C GLN A 258 12.92 11.97 1.10
N THR A 259 14.25 12.15 1.13
CA THR A 259 14.99 12.70 -0.01
C THR A 259 14.82 11.86 -1.29
N ASN A 260 14.83 10.53 -1.14
CA ASN A 260 14.64 9.61 -2.26
C ASN A 260 13.22 9.69 -2.82
N ALA A 261 12.19 9.74 -1.95
CA ALA A 261 10.79 9.87 -2.35
C ALA A 261 10.54 11.17 -3.12
N MET A 262 11.02 12.32 -2.63
CA MET A 262 10.92 13.60 -3.32
C MET A 262 11.65 13.59 -4.68
N THR A 263 12.80 12.93 -4.76
CA THR A 263 13.54 12.76 -6.03
C THR A 263 12.76 11.90 -7.02
N ALA A 264 12.18 10.79 -6.57
CA ALA A 264 11.36 9.90 -7.39
C ALA A 264 10.11 10.62 -7.90
N PHE A 265 9.43 11.37 -7.04
CA PHE A 265 8.30 12.22 -7.39
C PHE A 265 8.64 13.25 -8.46
N LYS A 266 9.72 14.03 -8.29
CA LYS A 266 10.16 15.03 -9.29
C LYS A 266 10.44 14.39 -10.66
N LYS A 267 10.99 13.18 -10.69
CA LYS A 267 11.19 12.41 -11.94
C LYS A 267 9.86 12.00 -12.57
N ALA A 268 8.91 11.47 -11.80
CA ALA A 268 7.60 11.09 -12.28
C ALA A 268 6.81 12.29 -12.85
N VAL A 269 6.83 13.44 -12.17
CA VAL A 269 6.24 14.70 -12.66
C VAL A 269 6.85 15.13 -14.00
N ALA A 270 8.16 14.99 -14.16
CA ALA A 270 8.82 15.27 -15.44
C ALA A 270 8.36 14.31 -16.55
N GLN A 271 8.16 13.03 -16.23
CA GLN A 271 7.61 12.06 -17.19
C GLN A 271 6.15 12.34 -17.54
N VAL A 272 5.30 12.75 -16.58
CA VAL A 272 3.92 13.22 -16.86
C VAL A 272 3.95 14.39 -17.85
N ARG A 273 4.86 15.35 -17.67
CA ARG A 273 5.03 16.49 -18.60
C ARG A 273 5.40 16.01 -20.01
N GLY A 274 6.28 15.02 -20.11
CA GLY A 274 6.66 14.39 -21.40
C GLY A 274 5.48 13.68 -22.06
N ALA A 275 4.76 12.85 -21.31
CA ALA A 275 3.57 12.13 -21.75
C ALA A 275 2.49 13.09 -22.29
N GLN A 276 2.17 14.13 -21.53
CA GLN A 276 1.19 15.14 -21.92
C GLN A 276 1.60 15.89 -23.19
N SER A 277 2.90 16.21 -23.34
CA SER A 277 3.41 16.87 -24.55
C SER A 277 3.25 15.97 -25.78
N TYR A 278 3.59 14.69 -25.65
CA TYR A 278 3.41 13.70 -26.72
C TYR A 278 1.94 13.53 -27.10
N ILE A 279 1.05 13.38 -26.11
CA ILE A 279 -0.39 13.24 -26.34
C ILE A 279 -0.98 14.48 -27.03
N LYS A 280 -0.62 15.69 -26.58
CA LYS A 280 -1.09 16.94 -27.20
C LYS A 280 -0.62 17.08 -28.64
N ALA A 281 0.61 16.66 -28.97
CA ALA A 281 1.12 16.71 -30.33
C ALA A 281 0.30 15.83 -31.32
N GLY A 282 -0.41 14.82 -30.81
CA GLY A 282 -1.30 13.96 -31.59
C GLY A 282 -2.61 14.59 -32.04
N ASN A 283 -2.93 15.82 -31.60
CA ASN A 283 -4.13 16.59 -32.00
C ASN A 283 -5.44 15.79 -31.93
N GLY A 284 -5.69 15.12 -30.81
CA GLY A 284 -6.90 14.32 -30.59
C GLY A 284 -6.77 12.85 -30.97
N THR A 285 -5.63 12.41 -31.51
CA THR A 285 -5.32 10.99 -31.70
C THR A 285 -4.06 10.60 -30.93
N LEU A 286 -4.19 9.69 -29.97
CA LEU A 286 -3.04 9.09 -29.30
C LEU A 286 -2.52 7.93 -30.14
N ARG A 287 -1.33 8.09 -30.72
CA ARG A 287 -0.61 7.02 -31.42
C ARG A 287 0.38 6.37 -30.46
N TYR A 288 0.51 5.05 -30.51
CA TYR A 288 1.43 4.32 -29.65
C TYR A 288 1.86 3.01 -30.31
N THR A 289 2.92 2.40 -29.80
CA THR A 289 3.35 1.05 -30.15
C THR A 289 3.11 0.14 -28.96
N LEU A 290 2.51 -1.02 -29.20
CA LEU A 290 2.30 -2.05 -28.18
C LEU A 290 2.51 -3.42 -28.80
N ASN A 291 3.31 -4.28 -28.14
CA ASN A 291 3.70 -5.59 -28.68
C ASN A 291 4.30 -5.52 -30.10
N GLY A 292 5.01 -4.44 -30.41
CA GLY A 292 5.62 -4.19 -31.73
C GLY A 292 4.67 -3.64 -32.80
N GLU A 293 3.38 -3.51 -32.50
CA GLU A 293 2.37 -2.99 -33.44
C GLU A 293 2.04 -1.53 -33.16
N GLU A 294 2.01 -0.69 -34.20
CA GLU A 294 1.52 0.67 -34.08
C GLU A 294 -0.01 0.69 -34.06
N LYS A 295 -0.56 1.39 -33.06
CA LYS A 295 -1.98 1.52 -32.80
C LYS A 295 -2.32 2.99 -32.54
N SER A 296 -3.60 3.30 -32.57
CA SER A 296 -4.10 4.63 -32.29
C SER A 296 -5.46 4.60 -31.61
N ILE A 297 -5.69 5.55 -30.71
CA ILE A 297 -6.97 5.77 -30.03
C ILE A 297 -7.40 7.22 -30.25
N ASP A 298 -8.66 7.43 -30.59
CA ASP A 298 -9.26 8.77 -30.60
C ASP A 298 -9.50 9.23 -29.15
N ILE A 299 -8.91 10.36 -28.81
CA ILE A 299 -8.96 10.99 -27.50
C ILE A 299 -9.47 12.43 -27.58
N SER A 300 -9.98 12.86 -28.75
CA SER A 300 -10.35 14.26 -29.03
C SER A 300 -11.40 14.83 -28.07
N GLN A 301 -12.29 13.99 -27.55
CA GLN A 301 -13.35 14.35 -26.60
C GLN A 301 -13.10 13.83 -25.17
N LYS A 302 -11.90 13.30 -24.89
CA LYS A 302 -11.58 12.74 -23.58
C LYS A 302 -10.79 13.74 -22.75
N GLN A 303 -11.13 13.86 -21.47
CA GLN A 303 -10.36 14.70 -20.56
C GLN A 303 -9.10 13.96 -20.12
N LEU A 304 -7.96 14.65 -20.12
CA LEU A 304 -6.71 14.09 -19.61
C LEU A 304 -6.61 14.29 -18.10
N PHE A 305 -6.11 13.27 -17.43
CA PHE A 305 -5.82 13.26 -16.00
C PHE A 305 -4.48 12.58 -15.77
N ALA A 306 -3.72 12.95 -14.73
CA ALA A 306 -2.49 12.25 -14.39
C ALA A 306 -2.35 11.91 -12.90
N ILE A 307 -1.81 10.73 -12.60
CA ILE A 307 -1.50 10.29 -11.24
C ILE A 307 -0.02 9.92 -11.18
N THR A 308 0.65 10.43 -10.16
CA THR A 308 1.98 9.95 -9.79
C THR A 308 1.84 9.02 -8.59
N ILE A 309 2.24 7.76 -8.74
CA ILE A 309 2.25 6.76 -7.68
C ILE A 309 3.69 6.57 -7.23
N ILE A 310 3.99 6.88 -5.97
CA ILE A 310 5.31 6.62 -5.39
C ILE A 310 5.19 5.65 -4.23
N LYS A 311 6.30 5.05 -3.82
CA LYS A 311 6.32 4.11 -2.69
C LYS A 311 5.66 4.72 -1.44
N GLU A 312 6.15 5.87 -1.01
CA GLU A 312 5.73 6.58 0.21
C GLU A 312 5.59 8.06 -0.08
N VAL A 313 4.58 8.69 0.53
CA VAL A 313 4.39 10.14 0.53
C VAL A 313 4.49 10.60 1.98
N PHE A 314 5.39 11.53 2.26
CA PHE A 314 5.62 12.02 3.61
C PHE A 314 4.79 13.28 3.89
N GLU A 315 4.02 13.25 4.97
CA GLU A 315 3.15 14.37 5.38
C GLU A 315 3.94 15.66 5.64
N ARG A 316 5.15 15.56 6.24
CA ARG A 316 6.03 16.71 6.48
C ARG A 316 6.46 17.46 5.20
N GLU A 317 6.32 16.83 4.03
CA GLU A 317 6.67 17.39 2.72
C GLU A 317 5.43 17.74 1.87
N SER A 318 4.21 17.63 2.44
CA SER A 318 2.93 17.84 1.73
C SER A 318 2.89 19.13 0.91
N GLU A 319 3.35 20.23 1.51
CA GLU A 319 3.39 21.55 0.88
C GLU A 319 4.32 21.58 -0.35
N GLU A 320 5.46 20.89 -0.31
CA GLU A 320 6.39 20.82 -1.45
C GLU A 320 5.79 20.00 -2.60
N TYR A 321 5.17 18.85 -2.30
CA TYR A 321 4.44 18.06 -3.30
C TYR A 321 3.35 18.90 -3.98
N ALA A 322 2.53 19.59 -3.19
CA ALA A 322 1.42 20.41 -3.68
C ALA A 322 1.91 21.56 -4.57
N LYS A 323 2.97 22.28 -4.16
CA LYS A 323 3.58 23.35 -4.97
C LYS A 323 4.03 22.87 -6.34
N ILE A 324 4.73 21.73 -6.40
CA ILE A 324 5.25 21.18 -7.66
C ILE A 324 4.11 20.75 -8.59
N LEU A 325 3.08 20.09 -8.05
CA LEU A 325 1.91 19.68 -8.82
C LEU A 325 1.10 20.89 -9.32
N ASN A 326 0.90 21.91 -8.48
CA ASN A 326 0.17 23.11 -8.87
C ASN A 326 0.84 23.83 -10.04
N VAL A 327 2.19 23.94 -10.03
CA VAL A 327 2.94 24.45 -11.19
C VAL A 327 2.65 23.63 -12.45
N LEU A 328 2.70 22.30 -12.37
CA LEU A 328 2.39 21.44 -13.51
C LEU A 328 0.94 21.63 -14.00
N MET A 329 -0.02 21.67 -13.09
CA MET A 329 -1.45 21.84 -13.42
C MET A 329 -1.70 23.17 -14.14
N VAL A 330 -1.11 24.27 -13.67
CA VAL A 330 -1.23 25.59 -14.28
C VAL A 330 -0.53 25.64 -15.65
N GLU A 331 0.72 25.18 -15.73
CA GLU A 331 1.51 25.22 -16.97
C GLU A 331 0.92 24.35 -18.09
N ARG A 332 0.34 23.20 -17.73
CA ARG A 332 -0.05 22.15 -18.70
C ARG A 332 -1.55 21.96 -18.84
N SER A 333 -2.34 22.58 -17.97
CA SER A 333 -3.80 22.43 -17.91
C SER A 333 -4.21 20.96 -17.84
N ILE A 334 -3.52 20.19 -17.00
CA ILE A 334 -3.81 18.78 -16.73
C ILE A 334 -4.03 18.61 -15.22
N PRO A 335 -5.22 18.18 -14.77
CA PRO A 335 -5.44 17.77 -13.39
C PRO A 335 -4.46 16.66 -13.00
N CYS A 336 -3.77 16.81 -11.88
CA CYS A 336 -2.88 15.77 -11.39
C CYS A 336 -2.68 15.77 -9.88
N TYR A 337 -2.41 14.59 -9.32
CA TYR A 337 -2.05 14.42 -7.92
C TYR A 337 -0.96 13.36 -7.73
N VAL A 338 -0.39 13.32 -6.53
CA VAL A 338 0.53 12.27 -6.07
C VAL A 338 -0.14 11.45 -4.97
N ILE A 339 0.11 10.15 -4.96
CA ILE A 339 -0.41 9.22 -3.96
C ILE A 339 0.64 8.15 -3.64
N SER A 340 0.67 7.68 -2.40
CA SER A 340 1.50 6.51 -2.06
C SER A 340 0.87 5.25 -2.64
N TYR A 341 1.68 4.22 -2.92
CA TYR A 341 1.17 2.96 -3.43
C TYR A 341 0.16 2.31 -2.45
N GLY A 342 0.39 2.42 -1.14
CA GLY A 342 -0.55 1.89 -0.13
C GLY A 342 -1.90 2.58 -0.15
N MET A 343 -1.91 3.92 -0.24
CA MET A 343 -3.15 4.68 -0.38
C MET A 343 -3.85 4.39 -1.72
N PHE A 344 -3.08 4.20 -2.80
CA PHE A 344 -3.63 3.84 -4.10
C PHE A 344 -4.32 2.47 -4.10
N PHE A 345 -3.71 1.48 -3.44
CA PHE A 345 -4.34 0.17 -3.22
C PHE A 345 -5.66 0.31 -2.45
N GLU A 346 -5.66 1.03 -1.31
CA GLU A 346 -6.86 1.26 -0.49
C GLU A 346 -7.98 1.98 -1.26
N LEU A 347 -7.62 2.98 -2.08
CA LEU A 347 -8.55 3.65 -2.99
C LEU A 347 -9.25 2.64 -3.90
N CYS A 348 -8.47 1.80 -4.61
CA CYS A 348 -9.04 0.85 -5.55
C CYS A 348 -9.87 -0.24 -4.86
N TYR A 349 -9.37 -0.74 -3.73
CA TYR A 349 -10.01 -1.80 -2.94
C TYR A 349 -11.33 -1.37 -2.29
N ARG A 350 -11.48 -0.08 -1.91
CA ARG A 350 -12.73 0.38 -1.28
C ARG A 350 -13.78 0.82 -2.28
N VAL A 351 -13.34 1.30 -3.44
CA VAL A 351 -14.23 1.94 -4.41
C VAL A 351 -14.87 0.96 -5.38
N HIS A 352 -14.08 0.06 -5.97
CA HIS A 352 -14.54 -0.93 -6.96
C HIS A 352 -15.40 -0.35 -8.12
N ASP A 353 -15.19 0.93 -8.46
CA ASP A 353 -16.01 1.65 -9.44
C ASP A 353 -15.23 2.80 -10.09
N ALA A 354 -15.23 2.86 -11.41
CA ALA A 354 -14.51 3.87 -12.18
C ALA A 354 -14.96 5.31 -11.88
N ASN A 355 -16.26 5.55 -11.70
CA ASN A 355 -16.77 6.91 -11.48
C ASN A 355 -16.37 7.44 -10.11
N LYS A 356 -16.54 6.61 -9.07
CA LYS A 356 -16.09 6.94 -7.70
C LYS A 356 -14.57 7.12 -7.64
N PHE A 357 -13.80 6.35 -8.42
CA PHE A 357 -12.35 6.52 -8.50
C PHE A 357 -11.99 7.91 -9.06
N PHE A 358 -12.66 8.35 -10.13
CA PHE A 358 -12.47 9.67 -10.69
C PHE A 358 -12.98 10.79 -9.79
N GLN A 359 -14.11 10.59 -9.10
CA GLN A 359 -14.60 11.54 -8.10
C GLN A 359 -13.55 11.80 -7.01
N PHE A 360 -13.01 10.73 -6.40
CA PHE A 360 -11.94 10.86 -5.41
C PHE A 360 -10.71 11.57 -6.00
N SER A 361 -10.34 11.21 -7.23
CA SER A 361 -9.22 11.83 -7.93
C SER A 361 -9.42 13.34 -8.16
N GLU A 362 -10.64 13.77 -8.48
CA GLU A 362 -10.99 15.18 -8.63
C GLU A 362 -10.96 15.92 -7.28
N GLU A 363 -11.45 15.31 -6.20
CA GLU A 363 -11.36 15.84 -4.83
C GLU A 363 -9.89 16.06 -4.40
N MET A 364 -9.01 15.09 -4.69
CA MET A 364 -7.56 15.21 -4.45
C MET A 364 -6.95 16.42 -5.17
N VAL A 365 -7.34 16.63 -6.43
CA VAL A 365 -6.85 17.76 -7.24
C VAL A 365 -7.31 19.09 -6.65
N GLU A 366 -8.58 19.19 -6.24
CA GLU A 366 -9.11 20.43 -5.64
C GLU A 366 -8.41 20.78 -4.33
N SER A 367 -8.15 19.80 -3.45
CA SER A 367 -7.39 20.02 -2.21
C SER A 367 -5.98 20.56 -2.49
N ILE A 368 -5.28 20.00 -3.49
CA ILE A 368 -3.94 20.47 -3.88
C ILE A 368 -3.97 21.91 -4.43
N LYS A 369 -4.98 22.27 -5.24
CA LYS A 369 -5.12 23.64 -5.76
C LYS A 369 -5.28 24.68 -4.65
N HIS A 370 -5.93 24.30 -3.56
CA HIS A 370 -6.10 25.14 -2.38
C HIS A 370 -4.93 25.11 -1.39
N LEU A 371 -3.81 24.44 -1.75
CA LEU A 371 -2.65 24.21 -0.89
C LEU A 371 -3.05 23.63 0.48
N GLN A 372 -4.13 22.83 0.51
CA GLN A 372 -4.50 22.07 1.68
C GLN A 372 -3.61 20.82 1.76
N ASP A 373 -3.55 20.19 2.94
CA ASP A 373 -2.88 18.91 3.12
C ASP A 373 -3.39 17.88 2.09
N LEU A 374 -2.52 16.95 1.69
CA LEU A 374 -2.94 15.84 0.84
C LEU A 374 -4.09 15.09 1.54
N PRO A 375 -5.26 14.96 0.89
CA PRO A 375 -6.40 14.35 1.55
C PRO A 375 -6.07 12.94 2.05
N VAL A 376 -6.40 12.68 3.31
CA VAL A 376 -6.45 11.32 3.84
C VAL A 376 -7.68 10.65 3.23
N ILE A 377 -7.52 9.41 2.76
CA ILE A 377 -8.61 8.60 2.27
C ILE A 377 -9.60 8.34 3.43
N ASN A 378 -10.64 9.15 3.51
CA ASN A 378 -11.77 8.97 4.42
C ASN A 378 -12.98 8.55 3.59
N PHE A 379 -13.07 7.26 3.25
CA PHE A 379 -14.33 6.75 2.73
C PHE A 379 -15.33 6.66 3.88
N HIS A 380 -16.26 7.61 3.93
CA HIS A 380 -17.54 7.40 4.58
C HIS A 380 -18.37 6.53 3.62
N GLY A 381 -18.31 5.21 3.83
CA GLY A 381 -19.19 4.23 3.19
C GLY A 381 -20.36 3.90 4.10
#